data_AF-A0A7S6MBA0-F1
#
_entry.id   AF-A0A7S6MBA0-F1
#
_cell.length_a   1.000
_cell.length_b   1.000
_cell.length_c   1.000
_cell.angle_alpha   90.00
_cell.angle_beta   90.00
_cell.angle_gamma   90.00
#
_symmetry.space_group_name_H-M   'P 1'
#
loop_
_entity.id
_entity.type
_entity.pdbx_description
1 polymer ?
#
loop_
_entity_poly.entity_id
_entity_poly.type
_entity_poly.pdbx_seq_one_letter_code
_entity_poly.pdbx_strand_id
1 'polypeptide(L)'
;MAKPELTSAWWSKHGPKTLKTGLGEALRAYEVEFKSFQSYAAQPGHDHEAVFKKLEDALDHVSDTVKKAEGMCNKLLHKDTLAALAEFRKTLIPREAQQCMKLAQQAKAGFEGQLKQIGVEIKSLETEIRVKERTIDGWVEEMTSLEAESRVKAKDIIAHATAQNQSMVSRTFDDAARIGDDMMKVFQTAKAQVPKMAADIRKQWPVKRGDNVVPKGHNFEKQLQTLDMLVMNWDVKFGTIEKLNEAFTSTWKTIESARTGSLNSRDEYVRIVEADAERLADGLTRVNATEAQLGVTLSGMGEMLTRTEKAVGEERAAELRKAAAALVSAQGLHKQFTKELLAFEKTYESTIGGYPPFVNDKDKDFARPLKNIKAMGKFIDDNKQGALDSSKKIKEREARLKELVAGAVQDKKSGGDSPKTRPRSTSR
;
A
#
# COMPACT_ATOMS: atom_id res chain seq x y z
N MET A 1 -58.66 29.51 15.39
CA MET A 1 -57.77 29.51 14.19
C MET A 1 -56.92 28.25 14.23
N ALA A 2 -56.71 27.59 13.09
CA ALA A 2 -55.81 26.43 13.03
C ALA A 2 -54.38 26.86 13.37
N LYS A 3 -53.64 26.03 14.10
CA LYS A 3 -52.26 26.30 14.48
C LYS A 3 -51.38 26.39 13.21
N PRO A 4 -50.46 27.37 13.10
CA PRO A 4 -49.53 27.43 11.97
C PRO A 4 -48.64 26.19 11.90
N GLU A 5 -48.49 25.62 10.71
CA GLU A 5 -47.61 24.48 10.43
C GLU A 5 -46.66 24.83 9.28
N LEU A 6 -45.38 24.48 9.41
CA LEU A 6 -44.35 24.72 8.39
C LEU A 6 -44.46 23.69 7.26
N THR A 7 -45.60 23.64 6.59
CA THR A 7 -45.89 22.68 5.51
C THR A 7 -46.52 23.36 4.30
N SER A 8 -46.23 22.81 3.11
CA SER A 8 -46.81 23.28 1.85
C SER A 8 -48.34 23.14 1.83
N ALA A 9 -48.86 22.11 2.50
CA ALA A 9 -50.29 21.86 2.65
C ALA A 9 -51.01 22.92 3.50
N TRP A 10 -50.39 23.33 4.61
CA TRP A 10 -50.92 24.40 5.45
C TRP A 10 -50.90 25.75 4.71
N TRP A 11 -49.77 26.08 4.07
CA TRP A 11 -49.64 27.33 3.31
C TRP A 11 -50.66 27.42 2.16
N SER A 12 -50.93 26.32 1.46
CA SER A 12 -51.93 26.28 0.38
C SER A 12 -53.36 26.60 0.87
N LYS A 13 -53.69 26.20 2.10
CA LYS A 13 -55.03 26.41 2.70
C LYS A 13 -55.20 27.78 3.33
N HIS A 14 -54.13 28.34 3.91
CA HIS A 14 -54.19 29.52 4.78
C HIS A 14 -53.43 30.74 4.25
N GLY A 15 -52.64 30.57 3.18
CA GLY A 15 -51.93 31.64 2.51
C GLY A 15 -52.84 32.54 1.66
N PRO A 16 -52.40 33.78 1.36
CA PRO A 16 -53.14 34.71 0.52
C PRO A 16 -53.16 34.21 -0.93
N LYS A 17 -54.35 33.79 -1.40
CA LYS A 17 -54.54 33.23 -2.75
C LYS A 17 -54.17 34.19 -3.89
N THR A 18 -54.15 35.48 -3.61
CA THR A 18 -53.88 36.56 -4.57
C THR A 18 -52.40 36.93 -4.67
N LEU A 19 -51.53 36.38 -3.82
CA LEU A 19 -50.10 36.74 -3.77
C LEU A 19 -49.19 35.56 -4.10
N LYS A 20 -48.36 35.75 -5.13
CA LYS A 20 -47.30 34.81 -5.50
C LYS A 20 -46.05 35.06 -4.64
N THR A 21 -46.05 34.51 -3.43
CA THR A 21 -44.93 34.70 -2.49
C THR A 21 -43.76 33.74 -2.70
N GLY A 22 -43.94 32.66 -3.48
CA GLY A 22 -42.95 31.57 -3.64
C GLY A 22 -42.85 30.61 -2.45
N LEU A 23 -43.48 30.91 -1.32
CA LEU A 23 -43.31 30.14 -0.07
C LEU A 23 -43.81 28.69 -0.17
N GLY A 24 -44.86 28.45 -0.94
CA GLY A 24 -45.35 27.09 -1.16
C GLY A 24 -44.37 26.18 -1.89
N GLU A 25 -43.56 26.73 -2.81
CA GLU A 25 -42.53 25.98 -3.53
C GLU A 25 -41.33 25.70 -2.62
N ALA A 26 -40.88 26.72 -1.87
CA ALA A 26 -39.81 26.57 -0.88
C ALA A 26 -40.14 25.50 0.18
N LEU A 27 -41.38 25.49 0.69
CA LEU A 27 -41.84 24.49 1.67
C LEU A 27 -41.86 23.07 1.08
N ARG A 28 -42.25 22.90 -0.19
CA ARG A 28 -42.18 21.57 -0.84
C ARG A 28 -40.74 21.10 -1.01
N ALA A 29 -39.83 21.99 -1.40
CA ALA A 29 -38.41 21.65 -1.52
C ALA A 29 -37.83 21.19 -0.17
N TYR A 30 -38.14 21.94 0.90
CA TYR A 30 -37.79 21.53 2.27
C TYR A 30 -38.37 20.16 2.65
N GLU A 31 -39.66 19.91 2.41
CA GLU A 31 -40.31 18.62 2.72
C GLU A 31 -39.65 17.43 1.99
N VAL A 32 -39.19 17.63 0.75
CA VAL A 32 -38.48 16.60 -0.04
C VAL A 32 -37.10 16.32 0.55
N GLU A 33 -36.31 17.36 0.83
CA GLU A 33 -34.98 17.21 1.41
C GLU A 33 -35.04 16.65 2.83
N PHE A 34 -36.05 17.03 3.63
CA PHE A 34 -36.24 16.52 4.98
C PHE A 34 -36.57 15.02 5.01
N LYS A 35 -37.46 14.55 4.10
CA LYS A 35 -37.73 13.11 3.93
C LYS A 35 -36.52 12.35 3.44
N SER A 36 -35.76 12.95 2.53
CA SER A 36 -34.52 12.37 2.01
C SER A 36 -33.51 12.21 3.15
N PHE A 37 -33.31 13.25 3.95
CA PHE A 37 -32.44 13.23 5.14
C PHE A 37 -32.86 12.16 6.16
N GLN A 38 -34.14 12.06 6.50
CA GLN A 38 -34.63 11.01 7.41
C GLN A 38 -34.37 9.59 6.87
N SER A 39 -34.46 9.40 5.56
CA SER A 39 -34.17 8.12 4.91
C SER A 39 -32.67 7.82 4.88
N TYR A 40 -31.83 8.83 4.64
CA TYR A 40 -30.37 8.70 4.55
C TYR A 40 -29.67 8.61 5.90
N ALA A 41 -30.19 9.27 6.94
CA ALA A 41 -29.64 9.20 8.30
C ALA A 41 -29.70 7.78 8.89
N ALA A 42 -30.52 6.90 8.32
CA ALA A 42 -30.65 5.50 8.70
C ALA A 42 -29.77 4.54 7.87
N GLN A 43 -29.09 5.01 6.81
CA GLN A 43 -28.34 4.17 5.87
C GLN A 43 -26.81 4.36 6.03
N PRO A 44 -26.03 3.28 6.21
CA PRO A 44 -24.57 3.36 6.23
C PRO A 44 -24.01 3.92 4.92
N GLY A 45 -22.93 4.72 5.01
CA GLY A 45 -22.01 5.10 3.92
C GLY A 45 -22.48 6.13 2.87
N HIS A 46 -23.57 6.85 3.11
CA HIS A 46 -23.91 8.02 2.31
C HIS A 46 -23.07 9.25 2.70
N ASP A 47 -22.91 10.19 1.76
CA ASP A 47 -22.28 11.49 2.02
C ASP A 47 -23.23 12.37 2.84
N HIS A 48 -23.22 12.13 4.16
CA HIS A 48 -24.10 12.82 5.11
C HIS A 48 -23.87 14.34 5.12
N GLU A 49 -22.65 14.80 4.79
CA GLU A 49 -22.33 16.23 4.71
C GLU A 49 -23.04 16.88 3.52
N ALA A 50 -23.03 16.23 2.35
CA ALA A 50 -23.77 16.69 1.18
C ALA A 50 -25.29 16.69 1.39
N VAL A 51 -25.84 15.66 2.05
CA VAL A 51 -27.29 15.59 2.34
C VAL A 51 -27.70 16.64 3.38
N PHE A 52 -26.87 16.85 4.41
CA PHE A 52 -27.14 17.87 5.43
C PHE A 52 -27.13 19.29 4.85
N LYS A 53 -26.14 19.59 3.99
CA LYS A 53 -26.05 20.89 3.32
C LYS A 53 -27.27 21.19 2.46
N LYS A 54 -27.79 20.20 1.71
CA LYS A 54 -29.03 20.39 0.92
C LYS A 54 -30.24 20.71 1.79
N LEU A 55 -30.33 20.10 2.97
CA LEU A 55 -31.40 20.37 3.92
C LEU A 55 -31.27 21.78 4.54
N GLU A 56 -30.05 22.19 4.91
CA GLU A 56 -29.77 23.56 5.38
C GLU A 56 -30.10 24.60 4.31
N ASP A 57 -29.63 24.41 3.07
CA ASP A 57 -29.91 25.28 1.92
C ASP A 57 -31.43 25.41 1.67
N ALA A 58 -32.18 24.31 1.78
CA ALA A 58 -33.63 24.31 1.63
C ALA A 58 -34.34 25.06 2.76
N LEU A 59 -33.89 24.92 4.01
CA LEU A 59 -34.47 25.63 5.15
C LEU A 59 -34.14 27.13 5.14
N ASP A 60 -32.94 27.51 4.71
CA ASP A 60 -32.55 28.90 4.47
C ASP A 60 -33.39 29.53 3.36
N HIS A 61 -33.64 28.78 2.29
CA HIS A 61 -34.55 29.21 1.23
C HIS A 61 -35.99 29.46 1.75
N VAL A 62 -36.50 28.61 2.64
CA VAL A 62 -37.78 28.84 3.34
C VAL A 62 -37.72 30.12 4.18
N SER A 63 -36.67 30.31 4.97
CA SER A 63 -36.47 31.50 5.81
C SER A 63 -36.51 32.81 5.01
N ASP A 64 -35.79 32.86 3.89
CA ASP A 64 -35.78 34.04 3.03
C ASP A 64 -37.12 34.28 2.34
N THR A 65 -37.82 33.20 1.98
CA THR A 65 -39.14 33.31 1.35
C THR A 65 -40.22 33.73 2.35
N VAL A 66 -40.10 33.36 3.63
CA VAL A 66 -40.96 33.87 4.71
C VAL A 66 -40.76 35.37 4.90
N LYS A 67 -39.52 35.88 4.92
CA LYS A 67 -39.25 37.33 5.00
C LYS A 67 -39.87 38.09 3.83
N LYS A 68 -39.74 37.56 2.61
CA LYS A 68 -40.35 38.14 1.40
C LYS A 68 -41.88 38.14 1.48
N ALA A 69 -42.48 37.02 1.90
CA ALA A 69 -43.92 36.89 2.09
C ALA A 69 -44.45 37.87 3.16
N GLU A 70 -43.73 38.07 4.26
CA GLU A 70 -44.07 39.02 5.32
C GLU A 70 -44.11 40.45 4.78
N GLY A 71 -43.08 40.84 4.00
CA GLY A 71 -43.05 42.14 3.33
C GLY A 71 -44.17 42.37 2.33
N MET A 72 -44.60 41.34 1.59
CA MET A 72 -45.73 41.42 0.66
C MET A 72 -47.07 41.48 1.39
N CYS A 73 -47.26 40.67 2.44
CA CYS A 73 -48.51 40.63 3.21
C CYS A 73 -48.73 41.89 4.05
N ASN A 74 -47.65 42.54 4.52
CA ASN A 74 -47.72 43.77 5.28
C ASN A 74 -48.26 44.94 4.43
N LYS A 75 -47.92 44.97 3.13
CA LYS A 75 -48.42 45.98 2.18
C LYS A 75 -49.93 45.88 1.93
N LEU A 76 -50.52 44.71 2.17
CA LEU A 76 -51.93 44.40 1.85
C LEU A 76 -52.77 44.07 3.09
N LEU A 77 -52.22 44.28 4.29
CA LEU A 77 -52.91 44.16 5.58
C LEU A 77 -53.55 42.79 5.86
N HIS A 78 -52.96 41.69 5.37
CA HIS A 78 -53.41 40.31 5.67
C HIS A 78 -53.01 39.89 7.10
N LYS A 79 -53.72 40.40 8.11
CA LYS A 79 -53.40 40.25 9.55
C LYS A 79 -53.19 38.80 10.00
N ASP A 80 -54.06 37.88 9.56
CA ASP A 80 -53.97 36.46 9.96
C ASP A 80 -52.76 35.75 9.34
N THR A 81 -52.43 36.07 8.08
CA THR A 81 -51.24 35.55 7.41
C THR A 81 -49.96 36.12 8.04
N LEU A 82 -49.95 37.39 8.43
CA LEU A 82 -48.82 38.03 9.10
C LEU A 82 -48.52 37.39 10.47
N ALA A 83 -49.55 37.08 11.24
CA ALA A 83 -49.39 36.37 12.50
C ALA A 83 -48.75 34.98 12.30
N ALA A 84 -49.17 34.25 11.26
CA ALA A 84 -48.58 32.95 10.94
C ALA A 84 -47.14 33.04 10.41
N LEU A 85 -46.81 34.04 9.57
CA LEU A 85 -45.45 34.27 9.09
C LEU A 85 -44.49 34.69 10.21
N ALA A 86 -44.99 35.49 11.17
CA ALA A 86 -44.24 35.83 12.38
C ALA A 86 -43.96 34.58 13.23
N GLU A 87 -44.93 33.67 13.38
CA GLU A 87 -44.76 32.38 14.07
C GLU A 87 -43.77 31.46 13.34
N PHE A 88 -43.80 31.44 12.00
CA PHE A 88 -42.83 30.69 11.19
C PHE A 88 -41.41 31.17 11.48
N ARG A 89 -41.18 32.48 11.44
CA ARG A 89 -39.87 33.10 11.66
C ARG A 89 -39.38 32.96 13.10
N LYS A 90 -40.23 33.18 14.09
CA LYS A 90 -39.83 33.22 15.51
C LYS A 90 -39.72 31.85 16.15
N THR A 91 -40.55 30.90 15.72
CA THR A 91 -40.74 29.65 16.46
C THR A 91 -40.48 28.42 15.61
N LEU A 92 -41.13 28.30 14.44
CA LEU A 92 -41.10 27.03 13.69
C LEU A 92 -39.77 26.80 12.96
N ILE A 93 -39.26 27.79 12.21
CA ILE A 93 -37.99 27.65 11.48
C ILE A 93 -36.81 27.41 12.44
N PRO A 94 -36.64 28.18 13.54
CA PRO A 94 -35.57 27.91 14.51
C PRO A 94 -35.67 26.52 15.16
N ARG A 95 -36.89 26.04 15.44
CA ARG A 95 -37.12 24.71 16.01
C ARG A 95 -36.72 23.60 15.04
N GLU A 96 -37.11 23.69 13.78
CA GLU A 96 -36.74 22.73 12.73
C GLU A 96 -35.22 22.74 12.49
N ALA A 97 -34.59 23.92 12.46
CA ALA A 97 -33.13 24.05 12.32
C ALA A 97 -32.39 23.33 13.46
N GLN A 98 -32.82 23.52 14.72
CA GLN A 98 -32.24 22.82 15.87
C GLN A 98 -32.43 21.30 15.80
N GLN A 99 -33.59 20.83 15.33
CA GLN A 99 -33.85 19.40 15.16
C GLN A 99 -32.97 18.80 14.06
N CYS A 100 -32.79 19.49 12.94
CA CYS A 100 -31.89 19.08 11.86
C CYS A 100 -30.44 19.01 12.35
N MET A 101 -29.96 20.03 13.06
CA MET A 101 -28.61 20.03 13.65
C MET A 101 -28.40 18.87 14.62
N LYS A 102 -29.37 18.59 15.50
CA LYS A 102 -29.29 17.48 16.45
C LYS A 102 -29.18 16.14 15.74
N LEU A 103 -30.01 15.91 14.71
CA LEU A 103 -29.99 14.67 13.92
C LEU A 103 -28.67 14.54 13.14
N ALA A 104 -28.14 15.64 12.61
CA ALA A 104 -26.87 15.64 11.90
C ALA A 104 -25.67 15.34 12.82
N GLN A 105 -25.65 15.91 14.03
CA GLN A 105 -24.64 15.61 15.04
C GLN A 105 -24.69 14.14 15.47
N GLN A 106 -25.90 13.58 15.64
CA GLN A 106 -26.09 12.17 15.97
C GLN A 106 -25.61 11.25 14.84
N ALA A 107 -25.96 11.56 13.59
CA ALA A 107 -25.51 10.81 12.43
C ALA A 107 -23.98 10.88 12.27
N LYS A 108 -23.39 12.07 12.41
CA LYS A 108 -21.94 12.29 12.36
C LYS A 108 -21.21 11.50 13.45
N ALA A 109 -21.68 11.55 14.69
CA ALA A 109 -21.06 10.83 15.80
C ALA A 109 -21.13 9.30 15.61
N GLY A 110 -22.27 8.78 15.12
CA GLY A 110 -22.41 7.36 14.79
C GLY A 110 -21.44 6.92 13.70
N PHE A 111 -21.29 7.73 12.65
CA PHE A 111 -20.38 7.47 11.54
C PHE A 111 -18.90 7.55 11.95
N GLU A 112 -18.51 8.56 12.75
CA GLU A 112 -17.15 8.65 13.29
C GLU A 112 -16.80 7.45 14.18
N GLY A 113 -17.77 6.95 14.95
CA GLY A 113 -17.63 5.70 15.73
C GLY A 113 -17.38 4.49 14.84
N GLN A 114 -18.18 4.32 13.78
CA GLN A 114 -18.02 3.25 12.81
C GLN A 114 -16.67 3.33 12.06
N LEU A 115 -16.28 4.51 11.60
CA LEU A 115 -14.98 4.75 10.96
C LEU A 115 -13.81 4.38 11.85
N LYS A 116 -13.86 4.74 13.14
CA LYS A 116 -12.82 4.34 14.11
C LYS A 116 -12.75 2.83 14.27
N GLN A 117 -13.89 2.16 14.38
CA GLN A 117 -13.96 0.71 14.52
C GLN A 117 -13.38 0.01 13.29
N ILE A 118 -13.81 0.38 12.08
CA ILE A 118 -13.28 -0.20 10.84
C ILE A 118 -11.79 0.11 10.69
N GLY A 119 -11.34 1.31 11.07
CA GLY A 119 -9.92 1.67 11.07
C GLY A 119 -9.07 0.81 12.02
N VAL A 120 -9.63 0.36 13.14
CA VAL A 120 -8.99 -0.61 14.04
C VAL A 120 -8.96 -2.00 13.40
N GLU A 121 -10.06 -2.44 12.79
CA GLU A 121 -10.15 -3.73 12.09
C GLU A 121 -9.12 -3.83 10.95
N ILE A 122 -8.98 -2.78 10.14
CA ILE A 122 -7.96 -2.71 9.07
C ILE A 122 -6.55 -2.84 9.64
N LYS A 123 -6.20 -2.10 10.70
CA LYS A 123 -4.87 -2.20 11.32
C LYS A 123 -4.59 -3.60 11.88
N SER A 124 -5.63 -4.25 12.42
CA SER A 124 -5.53 -5.63 12.87
C SER A 124 -5.23 -6.57 11.70
N LEU A 125 -5.94 -6.43 10.59
CA LEU A 125 -5.71 -7.22 9.37
C LEU A 125 -4.31 -6.96 8.78
N GLU A 126 -3.86 -5.71 8.72
CA GLU A 126 -2.49 -5.37 8.29
C GLU A 126 -1.44 -6.08 9.15
N THR A 127 -1.66 -6.14 10.46
CA THR A 127 -0.76 -6.83 11.40
C THR A 127 -0.78 -8.34 11.17
N GLU A 128 -1.96 -8.93 11.02
CA GLU A 128 -2.13 -10.36 10.73
C GLU A 128 -1.44 -10.74 9.42
N ILE A 129 -1.68 -9.99 8.35
CA ILE A 129 -1.04 -10.18 7.04
C ILE A 129 0.48 -10.14 7.18
N ARG A 130 1.05 -9.15 7.87
CA ARG A 130 2.50 -9.07 8.08
C ARG A 130 3.08 -10.27 8.84
N VAL A 131 2.33 -10.83 9.79
CA VAL A 131 2.77 -12.05 10.49
C VAL A 131 2.80 -13.23 9.52
N LYS A 132 1.75 -13.40 8.70
CA LYS A 132 1.69 -14.45 7.69
C LYS A 132 2.75 -14.30 6.60
N GLU A 133 3.06 -13.06 6.18
CA GLU A 133 4.15 -12.79 5.24
C GLU A 133 5.49 -13.33 5.73
N ARG A 134 5.82 -13.12 7.01
CA ARG A 134 7.06 -13.66 7.59
C ARG A 134 7.11 -15.18 7.56
N THR A 135 5.96 -15.84 7.74
CA THR A 135 5.88 -17.31 7.63
C THR A 135 6.18 -17.77 6.20
N ILE A 136 5.59 -17.10 5.20
CA ILE A 136 5.85 -17.41 3.78
C ILE A 136 7.32 -17.12 3.43
N ASP A 137 7.87 -16.01 3.90
CA ASP A 137 9.29 -15.68 3.70
C ASP A 137 10.21 -16.73 4.30
N GLY A 138 9.87 -17.26 5.48
CA GLY A 138 10.58 -18.40 6.08
C GLY A 138 10.58 -19.63 5.19
N TRP A 139 9.44 -20.00 4.59
CA TRP A 139 9.38 -21.13 3.64
C TRP A 139 10.19 -20.89 2.37
N VAL A 140 10.20 -19.66 1.84
CA VAL A 140 11.01 -19.30 0.66
C VAL A 140 12.50 -19.43 0.99
N GLU A 141 12.94 -18.91 2.14
CA GLU A 141 14.34 -19.01 2.59
C GLU A 141 14.76 -20.48 2.79
N GLU A 142 13.92 -21.29 3.44
CA GLU A 142 14.18 -22.72 3.69
C GLU A 142 14.26 -23.52 2.38
N MET A 143 13.28 -23.37 1.48
CA MET A 143 13.31 -24.04 0.17
C MET A 143 14.50 -23.63 -0.69
N THR A 144 14.89 -22.36 -0.64
CA THR A 144 16.09 -21.89 -1.35
C THR A 144 17.35 -22.58 -0.83
N SER A 145 17.45 -22.79 0.49
CA SER A 145 18.57 -23.51 1.10
C SER A 145 18.60 -24.98 0.68
N LEU A 146 17.46 -25.68 0.79
CA LEU A 146 17.35 -27.10 0.46
C LEU A 146 17.61 -27.38 -1.02
N GLU A 147 17.12 -26.50 -1.92
CA GLU A 147 17.41 -26.60 -3.35
C GLU A 147 18.91 -26.45 -3.64
N ALA A 148 19.58 -25.50 -2.98
CA ALA A 148 21.02 -25.31 -3.13
C ALA A 148 21.82 -26.52 -2.61
N GLU A 149 21.44 -27.08 -1.45
CA GLU A 149 22.07 -28.28 -0.88
C GLU A 149 21.88 -29.50 -1.79
N SER A 150 20.66 -29.69 -2.33
CA SER A 150 20.36 -30.78 -3.27
C SER A 150 21.25 -30.74 -4.51
N ARG A 151 21.51 -29.55 -5.07
CA ARG A 151 22.42 -29.40 -6.21
C ARG A 151 23.86 -29.78 -5.89
N VAL A 152 24.37 -29.39 -4.72
CA VAL A 152 25.73 -29.77 -4.31
C VAL A 152 25.83 -31.30 -4.24
N LYS A 153 24.84 -31.94 -3.61
CA LYS A 153 24.77 -33.41 -3.56
C LYS A 153 24.65 -34.04 -4.94
N ALA A 154 23.90 -33.43 -5.87
CA ALA A 154 23.83 -33.90 -7.25
C ALA A 154 25.20 -33.90 -7.93
N LYS A 155 25.97 -32.81 -7.79
CA LYS A 155 27.34 -32.70 -8.33
C LYS A 155 28.25 -33.80 -7.75
N ASP A 156 28.19 -34.04 -6.44
CA ASP A 156 28.97 -35.09 -5.79
C ASP A 156 28.60 -36.50 -6.29
N ILE A 157 27.30 -36.79 -6.44
CA ILE A 157 26.81 -38.08 -6.95
C ILE A 157 27.34 -38.35 -8.35
N ILE A 158 27.27 -37.36 -9.26
CA ILE A 158 27.74 -37.52 -10.65
C ILE A 158 29.27 -37.71 -10.68
N ALA A 159 30.01 -36.96 -9.85
CA ALA A 159 31.45 -37.10 -9.75
C ALA A 159 31.85 -38.51 -9.28
N HIS A 160 31.20 -39.05 -8.24
CA HIS A 160 31.49 -40.39 -7.73
C HIS A 160 31.02 -41.52 -8.65
N ALA A 161 29.91 -41.33 -9.36
CA ALA A 161 29.45 -42.26 -10.39
C ALA A 161 30.49 -42.38 -11.52
N THR A 162 31.08 -41.25 -11.92
CA THR A 162 32.15 -41.21 -12.94
C THR A 162 33.44 -41.87 -12.43
N ALA A 163 33.76 -41.74 -11.14
CA ALA A 163 34.92 -42.39 -10.50
C ALA A 163 34.71 -43.88 -10.14
N GLN A 164 33.60 -44.49 -10.57
CA GLN A 164 33.22 -45.88 -10.28
C GLN A 164 33.16 -46.23 -8.76
N ASN A 165 32.90 -45.26 -7.88
CA ASN A 165 32.86 -45.49 -6.43
C ASN A 165 31.42 -45.67 -5.91
N GLN A 166 30.83 -46.85 -6.17
CA GLN A 166 29.41 -47.11 -5.91
C GLN A 166 28.98 -46.97 -4.43
N SER A 167 29.88 -47.24 -3.47
CA SER A 167 29.53 -47.14 -2.04
C SER A 167 29.36 -45.69 -1.57
N MET A 168 30.16 -44.76 -2.11
CA MET A 168 29.98 -43.32 -1.86
C MET A 168 28.74 -42.79 -2.56
N VAL A 169 28.46 -43.23 -3.80
CA VAL A 169 27.24 -42.84 -4.54
C VAL A 169 25.97 -43.13 -3.74
N SER A 170 25.84 -44.32 -3.15
CA SER A 170 24.65 -44.68 -2.37
C SER A 170 24.46 -43.78 -1.13
N ARG A 171 25.53 -43.47 -0.38
CA ARG A 171 25.41 -42.60 0.80
C ARG A 171 25.02 -41.17 0.43
N THR A 172 25.63 -40.61 -0.61
CA THR A 172 25.30 -39.25 -1.06
C THR A 172 23.90 -39.18 -1.65
N PHE A 173 23.41 -40.26 -2.27
CA PHE A 173 22.03 -40.36 -2.72
C PHE A 173 21.05 -40.38 -1.54
N ASP A 174 21.31 -41.18 -0.50
CA ASP A 174 20.42 -41.25 0.68
C ASP A 174 20.31 -39.86 1.38
N ASP A 175 21.42 -39.13 1.47
CA ASP A 175 21.44 -37.74 1.94
C ASP A 175 20.55 -36.83 1.07
N ALA A 176 20.68 -36.93 -0.25
CA ALA A 176 19.89 -36.15 -1.19
C ALA A 176 18.40 -36.49 -1.12
N ALA A 177 18.06 -37.76 -0.91
CA ALA A 177 16.68 -38.23 -0.73
C ALA A 177 16.01 -37.56 0.47
N ARG A 178 16.74 -37.50 1.60
CA ARG A 178 16.25 -36.82 2.80
C ARG A 178 16.01 -35.33 2.56
N ILE A 179 16.93 -34.64 1.89
CA ILE A 179 16.76 -33.22 1.50
C ILE A 179 15.51 -33.06 0.63
N GLY A 180 15.27 -33.99 -0.28
CA GLY A 180 14.09 -33.98 -1.14
C GLY A 180 12.78 -34.16 -0.38
N ASP A 181 12.73 -35.11 0.55
CA ASP A 181 11.57 -35.31 1.40
C ASP A 181 11.25 -34.05 2.22
N ASP A 182 12.27 -33.39 2.76
CA ASP A 182 12.09 -32.17 3.55
C ASP A 182 11.62 -30.99 2.68
N MET A 183 12.19 -30.82 1.49
CA MET A 183 11.75 -29.78 0.55
C MET A 183 10.30 -30.00 0.10
N MET A 184 9.92 -31.24 -0.21
CA MET A 184 8.54 -31.56 -0.58
C MET A 184 7.56 -31.31 0.57
N LYS A 185 7.93 -31.56 1.83
CA LYS A 185 7.10 -31.23 3.00
C LYS A 185 6.85 -29.73 3.13
N VAL A 186 7.90 -28.91 2.95
CA VAL A 186 7.77 -27.43 2.99
C VAL A 186 6.87 -26.95 1.86
N PHE A 187 7.08 -27.45 0.63
CA PHE A 187 6.25 -27.10 -0.53
C PHE A 187 4.77 -27.46 -0.32
N GLN A 188 4.47 -28.69 0.11
CA GLN A 188 3.08 -29.13 0.34
C GLN A 188 2.41 -28.32 1.46
N THR A 189 3.17 -27.97 2.50
CA THR A 189 2.71 -27.10 3.57
C THR A 189 2.33 -25.73 3.02
N ALA A 190 3.21 -25.09 2.24
CA ALA A 190 2.95 -23.79 1.63
C ALA A 190 1.74 -23.85 0.68
N LYS A 191 1.68 -24.85 -0.19
CA LYS A 191 0.59 -25.07 -1.16
C LYS A 191 -0.78 -25.25 -0.49
N ALA A 192 -0.82 -25.94 0.64
CA ALA A 192 -2.06 -26.14 1.38
C ALA A 192 -2.48 -24.93 2.22
N GLN A 193 -1.52 -24.15 2.74
CA GLN A 193 -1.79 -23.09 3.71
C GLN A 193 -2.00 -21.71 3.07
N VAL A 194 -1.22 -21.34 2.04
CA VAL A 194 -1.30 -20.00 1.43
C VAL A 194 -2.71 -19.68 0.90
N PRO A 195 -3.37 -20.56 0.13
CA PRO A 195 -4.73 -20.28 -0.35
C PRO A 195 -5.75 -20.15 0.78
N LYS A 196 -5.59 -20.93 1.87
CA LYS A 196 -6.47 -20.85 3.04
C LYS A 196 -6.29 -19.53 3.78
N MET A 197 -5.04 -19.11 4.01
CA MET A 197 -4.73 -17.81 4.64
C MET A 197 -5.30 -16.66 3.81
N ALA A 198 -5.12 -16.68 2.49
CA ALA A 198 -5.68 -15.67 1.59
C ALA A 198 -7.22 -15.65 1.62
N ALA A 199 -7.86 -16.82 1.63
CA ALA A 199 -9.32 -16.92 1.71
C ALA A 199 -9.86 -16.40 3.05
N ASP A 200 -9.20 -16.70 4.16
CA ASP A 200 -9.63 -16.29 5.49
C ASP A 200 -9.47 -14.78 5.70
N ILE A 201 -8.38 -14.18 5.22
CA ILE A 201 -8.23 -12.71 5.20
C ILE A 201 -9.29 -12.04 4.33
N ARG A 202 -9.57 -12.61 3.14
CA ARG A 202 -10.63 -12.10 2.24
C ARG A 202 -12.03 -12.19 2.85
N LYS A 203 -12.31 -13.17 3.71
CA LYS A 203 -13.59 -13.28 4.45
C LYS A 203 -13.72 -12.21 5.53
N GLN A 204 -12.62 -11.86 6.18
CA GLN A 204 -12.60 -10.81 7.21
C GLN A 204 -12.64 -9.40 6.61
N TRP A 205 -12.54 -9.28 5.29
CA TRP A 205 -12.51 -8.01 4.60
C TRP A 205 -13.81 -7.21 4.85
N PRO A 206 -13.74 -6.04 5.50
CA PRO A 206 -14.93 -5.29 5.90
C PRO A 206 -15.76 -4.71 4.74
N VAL A 207 -15.31 -4.88 3.50
CA VAL A 207 -15.88 -4.30 2.26
C VAL A 207 -16.89 -5.25 1.59
N LYS A 208 -16.91 -6.55 1.94
CA LYS A 208 -17.79 -7.54 1.30
C LYS A 208 -18.88 -8.13 2.19
N ARG A 209 -19.23 -7.48 3.30
CA ARG A 209 -20.48 -7.80 4.01
C ARG A 209 -21.66 -7.11 3.35
N GLY A 210 -22.18 -7.76 2.30
CA GLY A 210 -23.59 -7.72 1.88
C GLY A 210 -24.14 -6.40 1.37
N ASP A 211 -24.19 -5.36 2.21
CA ASP A 211 -25.00 -4.15 1.96
C ASP A 211 -24.42 -2.88 2.62
N ASN A 212 -23.24 -2.94 3.24
CA ASN A 212 -22.66 -1.78 3.93
C ASN A 212 -21.79 -0.96 2.99
N VAL A 213 -22.37 0.13 2.52
CA VAL A 213 -21.70 1.19 1.75
C VAL A 213 -20.43 1.62 2.50
N VAL A 214 -19.30 1.57 1.80
CA VAL A 214 -18.01 2.02 2.30
C VAL A 214 -18.07 3.53 2.52
N PRO A 215 -17.79 4.03 3.74
CA PRO A 215 -17.48 5.44 3.96
C PRO A 215 -16.40 5.93 2.99
N LYS A 216 -16.76 6.82 2.06
CA LYS A 216 -15.77 7.45 1.18
C LYS A 216 -14.91 8.41 2.00
N GLY A 217 -13.61 8.15 2.06
CA GLY A 217 -12.62 9.01 2.70
C GLY A 217 -11.21 8.70 2.20
N HIS A 218 -10.43 9.72 1.86
CA HIS A 218 -9.12 9.57 1.21
C HIS A 218 -8.11 8.70 1.97
N ASN A 219 -8.19 8.64 3.31
CA ASN A 219 -7.33 7.77 4.11
C ASN A 219 -7.77 6.30 4.09
N PHE A 220 -9.06 6.03 3.97
CA PHE A 220 -9.61 4.68 3.98
C PHE A 220 -9.28 3.93 2.69
N GLU A 221 -9.46 4.60 1.54
CA GLU A 221 -9.18 4.03 0.22
C GLU A 221 -7.69 3.67 0.06
N LYS A 222 -6.79 4.49 0.60
CA LYS A 222 -5.34 4.18 0.63
C LYS A 222 -5.01 2.95 1.47
N GLN A 223 -5.71 2.76 2.59
CA GLN A 223 -5.50 1.58 3.44
C GLN A 223 -6.01 0.31 2.77
N LEU A 224 -7.16 0.37 2.08
CA LEU A 224 -7.66 -0.75 1.26
C LEU A 224 -6.70 -1.12 0.13
N GLN A 225 -6.17 -0.13 -0.60
CA GLN A 225 -5.15 -0.37 -1.63
C GLN A 225 -3.87 -1.01 -1.06
N THR A 226 -3.49 -0.63 0.17
CA THR A 226 -2.35 -1.25 0.86
C THR A 226 -2.62 -2.73 1.16
N LEU A 227 -3.83 -3.07 1.62
CA LEU A 227 -4.24 -4.46 1.83
C LEU A 227 -4.24 -5.27 0.52
N ASP A 228 -4.76 -4.71 -0.58
CA ASP A 228 -4.75 -5.36 -1.89
C ASP A 228 -3.33 -5.67 -2.37
N MET A 229 -2.40 -4.71 -2.26
CA MET A 229 -0.99 -4.91 -2.63
C MET A 229 -0.33 -6.01 -1.79
N LEU A 230 -0.60 -6.06 -0.48
CA LEU A 230 -0.04 -7.09 0.39
C LEU A 230 -0.55 -8.50 0.02
N VAL A 231 -1.83 -8.64 -0.32
CA VAL A 231 -2.37 -9.92 -0.80
C VAL A 231 -1.80 -10.31 -2.16
N MET A 232 -1.64 -9.37 -3.09
CA MET A 232 -1.00 -9.63 -4.39
C MET A 232 0.46 -10.11 -4.24
N ASN A 233 1.20 -9.59 -3.27
CA ASN A 233 2.57 -10.04 -2.98
C ASN A 233 2.63 -11.54 -2.60
N TRP A 234 1.56 -12.11 -2.04
CA TRP A 234 1.55 -13.53 -1.66
C TRP A 234 1.48 -14.45 -2.86
N ASP A 235 0.72 -14.08 -3.90
CA ASP A 235 0.65 -14.85 -5.15
C ASP A 235 2.02 -14.90 -5.83
N VAL A 236 2.78 -13.79 -5.82
CA VAL A 236 4.15 -13.73 -6.34
C VAL A 236 5.08 -14.66 -5.54
N LYS A 237 4.99 -14.64 -4.20
CA LYS A 237 5.79 -15.52 -3.35
C LYS A 237 5.44 -16.99 -3.56
N PHE A 238 4.16 -17.32 -3.76
CA PHE A 238 3.74 -18.68 -4.08
C PHE A 238 4.27 -19.15 -5.44
N GLY A 239 4.22 -18.30 -6.47
CA GLY A 239 4.85 -18.61 -7.76
C GLY A 239 6.37 -18.81 -7.65
N THR A 240 7.03 -18.13 -6.69
CA THR A 240 8.46 -18.37 -6.39
C THR A 240 8.69 -19.75 -5.78
N ILE A 241 7.82 -20.17 -4.86
CA ILE A 241 7.84 -21.51 -4.26
C ILE A 241 7.64 -22.59 -5.34
N GLU A 242 6.71 -22.41 -6.27
CA GLU A 242 6.49 -23.36 -7.38
C GLU A 242 7.74 -23.51 -8.26
N LYS A 243 8.38 -22.40 -8.65
CA LYS A 243 9.63 -22.43 -9.44
C LYS A 243 10.77 -23.16 -8.74
N LEU A 244 10.94 -22.92 -7.43
CA LEU A 244 11.94 -23.63 -6.63
C LEU A 244 11.66 -25.14 -6.60
N ASN A 245 10.40 -25.54 -6.48
CA ASN A 245 10.01 -26.94 -6.52
C ASN A 245 10.26 -27.60 -7.89
N GLU A 246 10.03 -26.88 -8.99
CA GLU A 246 10.35 -27.37 -10.35
C GLU A 246 11.85 -27.57 -10.53
N ALA A 247 12.67 -26.60 -10.12
CA ALA A 247 14.13 -26.68 -10.18
C ALA A 247 14.67 -27.87 -9.36
N PHE A 248 14.11 -28.08 -8.17
CA PHE A 248 14.43 -29.24 -7.34
C PHE A 248 14.02 -30.55 -8.00
N THR A 249 12.80 -30.65 -8.54
CA THR A 249 12.30 -31.85 -9.23
C THR A 249 13.19 -32.23 -10.41
N SER A 250 13.67 -31.22 -11.16
CA SER A 250 14.64 -31.43 -12.23
C SER A 250 15.95 -32.01 -11.70
N THR A 251 16.50 -31.40 -10.64
CA THR A 251 17.74 -31.87 -9.98
C THR A 251 17.58 -33.30 -9.45
N TRP A 252 16.41 -33.64 -8.92
CA TRP A 252 16.10 -34.98 -8.42
C TRP A 252 16.13 -36.04 -9.52
N LYS A 253 15.53 -35.76 -10.69
CA LYS A 253 15.57 -36.67 -11.84
C LYS A 253 16.99 -36.94 -12.29
N THR A 254 17.84 -35.91 -12.31
CA THR A 254 19.27 -36.04 -12.60
C THR A 254 19.97 -36.98 -11.61
N ILE A 255 19.72 -36.82 -10.32
CA ILE A 255 20.27 -37.67 -9.26
C ILE A 255 19.82 -39.14 -9.44
N GLU A 256 18.55 -39.38 -9.75
CA GLU A 256 17.98 -40.70 -9.95
C GLU A 256 18.53 -41.40 -11.21
N SER A 257 18.70 -40.67 -12.31
CA SER A 257 19.37 -41.18 -13.51
C SER A 257 20.84 -41.54 -13.24
N ALA A 258 21.55 -40.74 -12.41
CA ALA A 258 22.93 -41.02 -12.02
C ALA A 258 23.03 -42.32 -11.21
N ARG A 259 22.11 -42.52 -10.26
CA ARG A 259 22.02 -43.73 -9.44
C ARG A 259 21.77 -44.99 -10.26
N THR A 260 20.89 -44.91 -11.27
CA THR A 260 20.53 -46.07 -12.11
C THR A 260 21.57 -46.40 -13.18
N GLY A 261 22.66 -45.62 -13.28
CA GLY A 261 23.69 -45.81 -14.30
C GLY A 261 23.20 -45.48 -15.72
N SER A 262 22.05 -44.83 -15.86
CA SER A 262 21.47 -44.40 -17.14
C SER A 262 21.93 -43.02 -17.59
N LEU A 263 22.73 -42.35 -16.75
CA LEU A 263 23.18 -40.97 -16.96
C LEU A 263 24.33 -40.90 -17.96
N ASN A 264 24.17 -40.11 -19.02
CA ASN A 264 25.33 -39.58 -19.74
C ASN A 264 25.90 -38.41 -18.94
N SER A 265 26.91 -38.68 -18.11
CA SER A 265 27.48 -37.70 -17.19
C SER A 265 27.97 -36.42 -17.86
N ARG A 266 28.40 -36.48 -19.13
CA ARG A 266 28.85 -35.32 -19.90
C ARG A 266 27.68 -34.41 -20.27
N ASP A 267 26.65 -34.96 -20.93
CA ASP A 267 25.45 -34.20 -21.33
C ASP A 267 24.73 -33.61 -20.12
N GLU A 268 24.72 -34.35 -19.01
CA GLU A 268 24.09 -33.91 -17.78
C GLU A 268 24.85 -32.76 -17.11
N TYR A 269 26.19 -32.80 -17.10
CA TYR A 269 26.98 -31.67 -16.65
C TYR A 269 26.78 -30.44 -17.53
N VAL A 270 26.61 -30.59 -18.85
CA VAL A 270 26.29 -29.45 -19.73
C VAL A 270 24.97 -28.82 -19.30
N ARG A 271 23.91 -29.62 -19.08
CA ARG A 271 22.63 -29.11 -18.58
C ARG A 271 22.74 -28.45 -17.21
N ILE A 272 23.51 -29.01 -16.28
CA ILE A 272 23.73 -28.41 -14.95
C ILE A 272 24.41 -27.05 -15.10
N VAL A 273 25.44 -26.95 -15.94
CA VAL A 273 26.17 -25.69 -16.16
C VAL A 273 25.30 -24.66 -16.88
N GLU A 274 24.42 -25.08 -17.80
CA GLU A 274 23.42 -24.21 -18.42
C GLU A 274 22.36 -23.71 -17.41
N ALA A 275 21.81 -24.61 -16.60
CA ALA A 275 20.83 -24.27 -15.56
C ALA A 275 21.45 -23.37 -14.46
N ASP A 276 22.71 -23.60 -14.11
CA ASP A 276 23.47 -22.74 -13.19
C ASP A 276 23.68 -21.35 -13.83
N ALA A 277 23.97 -21.27 -15.13
CA ALA A 277 24.09 -20.00 -15.84
C ALA A 277 22.75 -19.22 -15.88
N GLU A 278 21.62 -19.90 -16.14
CA GLU A 278 20.29 -19.28 -16.11
C GLU A 278 19.92 -18.79 -14.71
N ARG A 279 20.14 -19.61 -13.68
CA ARG A 279 19.91 -19.23 -12.28
C ARG A 279 20.73 -18.02 -11.87
N LEU A 280 22.01 -17.99 -12.27
CA LEU A 280 22.86 -16.84 -11.98
C LEU A 280 22.40 -15.60 -12.77
N ALA A 281 21.87 -15.75 -13.99
CA ALA A 281 21.25 -14.65 -14.74
C ALA A 281 19.98 -14.12 -14.06
N ASP A 282 19.16 -14.98 -13.48
CA ASP A 282 17.98 -14.58 -12.70
C ASP A 282 18.37 -13.86 -11.40
N GLY A 283 19.37 -14.38 -10.69
CA GLY A 283 19.94 -13.73 -9.50
C GLY A 283 20.50 -12.34 -9.83
N LEU A 284 21.22 -12.25 -10.94
CA LEU A 284 21.74 -11.00 -11.51
C LEU A 284 20.62 -10.01 -11.82
N THR A 285 19.52 -10.48 -12.43
CA THR A 285 18.36 -9.62 -12.77
C THR A 285 17.72 -9.03 -11.51
N ARG A 286 17.61 -9.82 -10.43
CA ARG A 286 17.09 -9.33 -9.15
C ARG A 286 17.99 -8.26 -8.53
N VAL A 287 19.30 -8.53 -8.45
CA VAL A 287 20.28 -7.57 -7.91
C VAL A 287 20.24 -6.25 -8.69
N ASN A 288 20.21 -6.32 -10.03
CA ASN A 288 20.09 -5.15 -10.91
C ASN A 288 18.79 -4.36 -10.68
N ALA A 289 17.66 -5.05 -10.51
CA ALA A 289 16.38 -4.37 -10.28
C ALA A 289 16.41 -3.57 -8.96
N THR A 290 16.94 -4.16 -7.90
CA THR A 290 17.08 -3.49 -6.60
C THR A 290 18.07 -2.32 -6.68
N GLU A 291 19.20 -2.49 -7.39
CA GLU A 291 20.17 -1.43 -7.63
C GLU A 291 19.53 -0.25 -8.40
N ALA A 292 18.81 -0.54 -9.48
CA ALA A 292 18.15 0.48 -10.29
C ALA A 292 17.10 1.26 -9.47
N GLN A 293 16.29 0.55 -8.67
CA GLN A 293 15.30 1.17 -7.79
C GLN A 293 15.95 2.06 -6.71
N LEU A 294 17.08 1.60 -6.15
CA LEU A 294 17.89 2.40 -5.25
C LEU A 294 18.42 3.65 -5.96
N GLY A 295 18.95 3.52 -7.17
CA GLY A 295 19.43 4.62 -8.00
C GLY A 295 18.35 5.69 -8.26
N VAL A 296 17.14 5.28 -8.63
CA VAL A 296 15.98 6.17 -8.85
C VAL A 296 15.58 6.88 -7.55
N THR A 297 15.44 6.13 -6.46
CA THR A 297 15.10 6.67 -5.13
C THR A 297 16.15 7.68 -4.70
N LEU A 298 17.41 7.36 -4.94
CA LEU A 298 18.49 8.27 -4.68
C LEU A 298 18.35 9.52 -5.57
N SER A 299 18.24 9.43 -6.88
CA SER A 299 18.11 10.63 -7.73
C SER A 299 16.96 11.55 -7.26
N GLY A 300 15.78 10.98 -7.03
CA GLY A 300 14.60 11.72 -6.56
C GLY A 300 14.81 12.40 -5.19
N MET A 301 15.52 11.74 -4.27
CA MET A 301 15.87 12.36 -2.98
C MET A 301 16.78 13.59 -3.17
N GLY A 302 17.74 13.53 -4.10
CA GLY A 302 18.62 14.67 -4.41
C GLY A 302 17.83 15.89 -4.90
N GLU A 303 16.84 15.65 -5.76
CA GLU A 303 15.93 16.70 -6.24
C GLU A 303 15.06 17.26 -5.11
N MET A 304 14.52 16.40 -4.22
CA MET A 304 13.73 16.82 -3.06
C MET A 304 14.53 17.73 -2.12
N LEU A 305 15.78 17.37 -1.81
CA LEU A 305 16.65 18.22 -0.97
C LEU A 305 16.90 19.59 -1.63
N THR A 306 17.11 19.60 -2.95
CA THR A 306 17.29 20.85 -3.71
C THR A 306 16.01 21.71 -3.73
N ARG A 307 14.83 21.09 -3.82
CA ARG A 307 13.55 21.82 -3.68
C ARG A 307 13.36 22.36 -2.26
N THR A 308 13.72 21.57 -1.26
CA THR A 308 13.63 21.96 0.16
C THR A 308 14.45 23.20 0.47
N GLU A 309 15.65 23.34 -0.13
CA GLU A 309 16.50 24.52 0.00
C GLU A 309 15.86 25.80 -0.53
N LYS A 310 14.99 25.68 -1.54
CA LYS A 310 14.31 26.82 -2.18
C LYS A 310 12.93 27.11 -1.58
N ALA A 311 12.33 26.13 -0.92
CA ALA A 311 11.01 26.25 -0.34
C ALA A 311 11.02 27.05 0.98
N VAL A 312 9.88 27.67 1.31
CA VAL A 312 9.69 28.42 2.58
C VAL A 312 8.42 27.98 3.30
N GLY A 313 8.35 28.23 4.60
CA GLY A 313 7.15 27.98 5.41
C GLY A 313 6.65 26.53 5.36
N GLU A 314 5.36 26.35 5.09
CA GLU A 314 4.69 25.04 5.07
C GLU A 314 5.16 24.14 3.92
N GLU A 315 5.53 24.72 2.78
CA GLU A 315 6.07 23.97 1.64
C GLU A 315 7.42 23.33 1.98
N ARG A 316 8.30 24.09 2.66
CA ARG A 316 9.58 23.55 3.16
C ARG A 316 9.36 22.40 4.14
N ALA A 317 8.39 22.52 5.05
CA ALA A 317 8.06 21.46 5.99
C ALA A 317 7.50 20.21 5.28
N ALA A 318 6.71 20.37 4.22
CA ALA A 318 6.22 19.27 3.41
C ALA A 318 7.34 18.55 2.64
N GLU A 319 8.23 19.29 1.98
CA GLU A 319 9.37 18.72 1.24
C GLU A 319 10.37 18.04 2.19
N LEU A 320 10.63 18.59 3.40
CA LEU A 320 11.44 17.93 4.43
C LEU A 320 10.89 16.56 4.83
N ARG A 321 9.56 16.44 5.01
CA ARG A 321 8.91 15.15 5.33
C ARG A 321 9.05 14.14 4.18
N LYS A 322 8.89 14.59 2.93
CA LYS A 322 9.09 13.74 1.74
C LYS A 322 10.54 13.27 1.63
N ALA A 323 11.50 14.18 1.81
CA ALA A 323 12.93 13.84 1.79
C ALA A 323 13.31 12.86 2.90
N ALA A 324 12.75 13.02 4.11
CA ALA A 324 12.95 12.08 5.21
C ALA A 324 12.37 10.68 4.90
N ALA A 325 11.16 10.61 4.33
CA ALA A 325 10.58 9.34 3.90
C ALA A 325 11.41 8.66 2.80
N ALA A 326 11.92 9.43 1.83
CA ALA A 326 12.80 8.95 0.78
C ALA A 326 14.14 8.43 1.32
N LEU A 327 14.71 9.06 2.36
CA LEU A 327 15.92 8.58 3.03
C LEU A 327 15.72 7.20 3.67
N VAL A 328 14.62 7.03 4.41
CA VAL A 328 14.28 5.73 5.03
C VAL A 328 14.11 4.64 3.97
N SER A 329 13.43 4.97 2.86
CA SER A 329 13.28 4.05 1.73
C SER A 329 14.63 3.70 1.09
N ALA A 330 15.50 4.68 0.86
CA ALA A 330 16.84 4.45 0.30
C ALA A 330 17.72 3.58 1.22
N GLN A 331 17.67 3.79 2.54
CA GLN A 331 18.38 2.95 3.50
C GLN A 331 17.87 1.50 3.47
N GLY A 332 16.56 1.31 3.39
CA GLY A 332 15.93 -0.02 3.24
C GLY A 332 16.38 -0.73 1.98
N LEU A 333 16.27 -0.06 0.83
CA LEU A 333 16.70 -0.59 -0.47
C LEU A 333 18.21 -0.89 -0.51
N HIS A 334 19.06 -0.03 0.07
CA HIS A 334 20.50 -0.29 0.14
C HIS A 334 20.83 -1.52 1.00
N LYS A 335 20.14 -1.71 2.12
CA LYS A 335 20.29 -2.91 2.94
C LYS A 335 19.86 -4.17 2.17
N GLN A 336 18.75 -4.09 1.44
CA GLN A 336 18.26 -5.18 0.59
C GLN A 336 19.25 -5.50 -0.53
N PHE A 337 19.70 -4.49 -1.29
CA PHE A 337 20.68 -4.63 -2.35
C PHE A 337 21.97 -5.30 -1.84
N THR A 338 22.49 -4.86 -0.69
CA THR A 338 23.70 -5.45 -0.10
C THR A 338 23.47 -6.90 0.33
N LYS A 339 22.31 -7.23 0.91
CA LYS A 339 21.95 -8.62 1.29
C LYS A 339 21.87 -9.51 0.04
N GLU A 340 21.20 -9.03 -1.01
CA GLU A 340 21.03 -9.77 -2.26
C GLU A 340 22.36 -9.97 -2.99
N LEU A 341 23.21 -8.94 -3.04
CA LEU A 341 24.54 -9.02 -3.65
C LEU A 341 25.44 -10.05 -2.94
N LEU A 342 25.48 -10.05 -1.60
CA LEU A 342 26.23 -11.03 -0.82
C LEU A 342 25.70 -12.46 -1.00
N ALA A 343 24.38 -12.63 -1.04
CA ALA A 343 23.77 -13.93 -1.31
C ALA A 343 24.09 -14.43 -2.73
N PHE A 344 24.09 -13.52 -3.70
CA PHE A 344 24.45 -13.81 -5.08
C PHE A 344 25.93 -14.19 -5.21
N GLU A 345 26.83 -13.44 -4.57
CA GLU A 345 28.26 -13.74 -4.51
C GLU A 345 28.53 -15.13 -3.93
N LYS A 346 27.94 -15.46 -2.78
CA LYS A 346 28.07 -16.79 -2.17
C LYS A 346 27.56 -17.91 -3.09
N THR A 347 26.47 -17.65 -3.82
CA THR A 347 25.92 -18.60 -4.80
C THR A 347 26.87 -18.77 -5.99
N TYR A 348 27.46 -17.68 -6.48
CA TYR A 348 28.42 -17.69 -7.58
C TYR A 348 29.69 -18.47 -7.23
N GLU A 349 30.29 -18.18 -6.07
CA GLU A 349 31.51 -18.84 -5.61
C GLU A 349 31.31 -20.35 -5.40
N SER A 350 30.20 -20.76 -4.77
CA SER A 350 29.90 -22.18 -4.58
C SER A 350 29.62 -22.89 -5.90
N THR A 351 28.99 -22.20 -6.85
CA THR A 351 28.68 -22.75 -8.17
C THR A 351 29.95 -23.07 -8.95
N ILE A 352 30.89 -22.11 -9.02
CA ILE A 352 32.15 -22.27 -9.75
C ILE A 352 33.10 -23.21 -9.03
N GLY A 353 33.23 -23.10 -7.72
CA GLY A 353 34.12 -23.95 -6.92
C GLY A 353 33.71 -25.43 -6.93
N GLY A 354 32.45 -25.72 -7.25
CA GLY A 354 31.90 -27.08 -7.32
C GLY A 354 32.06 -27.79 -8.67
N TYR A 355 32.68 -27.17 -9.69
CA TYR A 355 32.85 -27.82 -10.99
C TYR A 355 34.08 -28.75 -11.02
N PRO A 356 33.94 -29.98 -11.54
CA PRO A 356 35.07 -30.89 -11.69
C PRO A 356 36.05 -30.42 -12.78
N PRO A 357 37.33 -30.86 -12.76
CA PRO A 357 38.37 -30.33 -13.67
C PRO A 357 38.09 -30.47 -15.17
N PHE A 358 37.24 -31.41 -15.58
CA PHE A 358 36.87 -31.60 -16.99
C PHE A 358 35.86 -30.55 -17.49
N VAL A 359 35.16 -29.84 -16.59
CA VAL A 359 34.30 -28.71 -16.94
C VAL A 359 35.18 -27.46 -17.05
N ASN A 360 35.56 -27.11 -18.28
CA ASN A 360 36.43 -25.97 -18.54
C ASN A 360 36.04 -25.25 -19.83
N ASP A 361 36.53 -24.02 -19.98
CA ASP A 361 36.21 -23.13 -21.09
C ASP A 361 36.91 -23.48 -22.42
N LYS A 362 37.82 -24.46 -22.42
CA LYS A 362 38.44 -24.99 -23.64
C LYS A 362 37.58 -26.05 -24.32
N ASP A 363 36.64 -26.64 -23.59
CA ASP A 363 35.68 -27.59 -24.13
C ASP A 363 34.51 -26.83 -24.76
N LYS A 364 34.24 -27.12 -26.04
CA LYS A 364 33.19 -26.45 -26.83
C LYS A 364 31.80 -26.55 -26.21
N ASP A 365 31.53 -27.64 -25.49
CA ASP A 365 30.21 -27.91 -24.91
C ASP A 365 29.97 -27.02 -23.67
N PHE A 366 31.04 -26.60 -22.98
CA PHE A 366 30.98 -25.79 -21.75
C PHE A 366 31.41 -24.33 -21.97
N ALA A 367 32.11 -24.02 -23.06
CA ALA A 367 32.68 -22.70 -23.31
C ALA A 367 31.66 -21.56 -23.25
N ARG A 368 30.49 -21.74 -23.89
CA ARG A 368 29.42 -20.73 -23.90
C ARG A 368 28.84 -20.47 -22.49
N PRO A 369 28.31 -21.47 -21.77
CA PRO A 369 27.72 -21.22 -20.46
C PRO A 369 28.76 -20.79 -19.42
N LEU A 370 30.00 -21.31 -19.46
CA LEU A 370 31.07 -20.84 -18.57
C LEU A 370 31.50 -19.40 -18.86
N LYS A 371 31.47 -18.95 -20.13
CA LYS A 371 31.71 -17.54 -20.47
C LYS A 371 30.63 -16.63 -19.87
N ASN A 372 29.36 -17.05 -19.92
CA ASN A 372 28.27 -16.30 -19.31
C ASN A 372 28.42 -16.22 -17.79
N ILE A 373 28.75 -17.34 -17.14
CA ILE A 373 29.02 -17.39 -15.70
C ILE A 373 30.19 -16.46 -15.35
N LYS A 374 31.34 -16.54 -16.04
CA LYS A 374 32.50 -15.66 -15.79
C LYS A 374 32.16 -14.17 -15.93
N ALA A 375 31.29 -13.80 -16.87
CA ALA A 375 30.83 -12.42 -17.02
C ALA A 375 30.06 -11.92 -15.78
N MET A 376 29.34 -12.80 -15.09
CA MET A 376 28.62 -12.48 -13.85
C MET A 376 29.57 -12.27 -12.66
N GLY A 377 30.75 -12.91 -12.65
CA GLY A 377 31.78 -12.64 -11.66
C GLY A 377 32.25 -11.19 -11.69
N LYS A 378 32.53 -10.68 -12.90
CA LYS A 378 32.89 -9.26 -13.08
C LYS A 378 31.79 -8.32 -12.60
N PHE A 379 30.52 -8.68 -12.84
CA PHE A 379 29.38 -7.90 -12.38
C PHE A 379 29.33 -7.77 -10.85
N ILE A 380 29.66 -8.84 -10.10
CA ILE A 380 29.70 -8.80 -8.63
C ILE A 380 30.69 -7.74 -8.15
N ASP A 381 31.89 -7.71 -8.73
CA ASP A 381 32.93 -6.75 -8.35
C ASP A 381 32.49 -5.31 -8.66
N ASP A 382 31.91 -5.08 -9.85
CA ASP A 382 31.37 -3.76 -10.22
C ASP A 382 30.25 -3.30 -9.26
N ASN A 383 29.39 -4.22 -8.81
CA ASN A 383 28.27 -3.92 -7.90
C ASN A 383 28.68 -3.73 -6.44
N LYS A 384 29.76 -4.39 -5.99
CA LYS A 384 30.34 -4.09 -4.66
C LYS A 384 30.78 -2.64 -4.58
N GLN A 385 31.39 -2.12 -5.65
CA GLN A 385 31.71 -0.71 -5.73
C GLN A 385 30.44 0.16 -5.76
N GLY A 386 29.42 -0.23 -6.53
CA GLY A 386 28.10 0.42 -6.53
C GLY A 386 27.44 0.48 -5.14
N ALA A 387 27.59 -0.57 -4.33
CA ALA A 387 27.11 -0.61 -2.94
C ALA A 387 27.83 0.40 -2.05
N LEU A 388 29.16 0.47 -2.15
CA LEU A 388 29.98 1.45 -1.42
C LEU A 388 29.60 2.89 -1.81
N ASP A 389 29.46 3.15 -3.12
CA ASP A 389 29.09 4.46 -3.65
C ASP A 389 27.68 4.89 -3.21
N SER A 390 26.73 3.95 -3.21
CA SER A 390 25.37 4.19 -2.74
C SER A 390 25.33 4.47 -1.24
N SER A 391 26.11 3.73 -0.44
CA SER A 391 26.26 3.97 1.01
C SER A 391 26.80 5.38 1.29
N LYS A 392 27.80 5.81 0.54
CA LYS A 392 28.37 7.16 0.64
C LYS A 392 27.32 8.23 0.30
N LYS A 393 26.58 8.08 -0.81
CA LYS A 393 25.50 9.00 -1.21
C LYS A 393 24.40 9.09 -0.16
N ILE A 394 24.00 7.98 0.47
CA ILE A 394 23.01 7.98 1.54
C ILE A 394 23.50 8.82 2.73
N LYS A 395 24.74 8.62 3.18
CA LYS A 395 25.34 9.37 4.30
C LYS A 395 25.42 10.87 4.00
N GLU A 396 25.88 11.24 2.81
CA GLU A 396 25.95 12.64 2.37
C GLU A 396 24.59 13.33 2.42
N ARG A 397 23.54 12.63 1.98
CA ARG A 397 22.19 13.19 1.93
C ARG A 397 21.48 13.19 3.27
N GLU A 398 21.76 12.21 4.11
CA GLU A 398 21.35 12.25 5.51
C GLU A 398 21.96 13.46 6.22
N ALA A 399 23.24 13.73 6.02
CA ALA A 399 23.91 14.90 6.58
C ALA A 399 23.24 16.19 6.09
N ARG A 400 23.04 16.33 4.78
CA ARG A 400 22.36 17.48 4.18
C ARG A 400 20.93 17.66 4.69
N LEU A 401 20.17 16.58 4.86
CA LEU A 401 18.82 16.65 5.43
C LEU A 401 18.86 17.16 6.88
N LYS A 402 19.81 16.69 7.71
CA LYS A 402 19.98 17.16 9.09
C LYS A 402 20.29 18.66 9.15
N GLU A 403 21.15 19.15 8.26
CA GLU A 403 21.45 20.59 8.13
C GLU A 403 20.20 21.40 7.78
N LEU A 404 19.40 20.94 6.81
CA LEU A 404 18.18 21.63 6.39
C LEU A 404 17.11 21.66 7.49
N VAL A 405 16.99 20.57 8.27
CA VAL A 405 16.11 20.51 9.46
C VAL A 405 16.60 21.49 10.53
N ALA A 406 17.91 21.52 10.82
CA ALA A 406 18.48 22.42 11.82
C ALA A 406 18.25 23.90 11.44
N GLY A 407 18.45 24.26 10.17
CA GLY A 407 18.17 25.61 9.67
C GLY A 407 16.69 25.99 9.81
N ALA A 408 15.77 25.08 9.47
CA ALA A 408 14.33 25.33 9.61
C ALA A 408 13.88 25.53 11.08
N VAL A 409 14.59 24.93 12.04
CA VAL A 409 14.34 25.13 13.49
C VAL A 409 14.88 26.48 13.97
N GLN A 410 15.99 26.96 13.42
CA GLN A 410 16.53 28.30 13.72
C GLN A 410 15.62 29.41 13.16
N ASP A 411 15.12 29.26 11.93
CA ASP A 411 14.20 30.21 11.31
C ASP A 411 12.89 30.41 12.11
N LYS A 412 12.41 29.36 12.79
CA LYS A 412 11.27 29.46 13.71
C LYS A 412 11.59 30.19 15.01
N LYS A 413 12.85 30.18 15.47
CA LYS A 413 13.28 30.89 16.68
C LYS A 413 13.53 32.38 16.41
N SER A 414 14.04 32.73 15.22
CA SER A 414 14.26 34.12 14.81
C SER A 414 12.99 34.83 14.32
N GLY A 415 11.98 34.09 13.83
CA GLY A 415 10.66 34.63 13.46
C GLY A 415 9.77 35.06 14.63
N GLY A 416 10.22 34.92 15.87
CA GLY A 416 9.53 35.39 17.08
C GLY A 416 9.62 36.91 17.32
N ASP A 417 10.56 37.60 16.66
CA ASP A 417 10.66 39.07 16.69
C ASP A 417 10.03 39.65 15.42
N SER A 418 8.71 39.62 15.35
CA SER A 418 8.00 40.52 14.43
C SER A 418 8.16 41.96 14.93
N PRO A 419 8.60 42.92 14.08
CA PRO A 419 8.66 44.33 14.44
C PRO A 419 7.26 44.80 14.82
N LYS A 420 7.09 45.28 16.06
CA LYS A 420 5.89 46.01 16.48
C LYS A 420 5.61 47.12 15.46
N THR A 421 4.46 47.02 14.82
CA THR A 421 3.88 48.05 13.97
C THR A 421 3.91 49.39 14.69
N ARG A 422 4.69 50.33 14.16
CA ARG A 422 4.77 51.72 14.65
C ARG A 422 3.44 52.41 14.32
N PRO A 423 2.77 53.10 15.26
CA PRO A 423 1.54 53.82 14.95
C PRO A 423 1.87 54.98 14.01
N ARG A 424 1.13 55.09 12.91
CA ARG A 424 1.15 56.22 11.99
C ARG A 424 0.58 57.43 12.73
N SER A 425 1.41 58.43 13.02
CA SER A 425 0.96 59.73 13.51
C SER A 425 0.13 60.41 12.43
N THR A 426 -1.16 60.62 12.71
CA THR A 426 -2.00 61.53 11.94
C THR A 426 -1.66 62.96 12.33
N SER A 427 -1.07 63.71 11.40
CA SER A 427 -1.11 65.17 11.41
C SER A 427 -2.04 65.62 10.30
N ARG A 428 -3.23 66.08 10.68
CA ARG A 428 -3.92 67.24 10.11
C ARG A 428 -4.96 67.73 11.10
#